data_AF-A0A2A2K319-F1
#
_entry.id   AF-A0A2A2K319-F1
#
_cell.length_a   1.000
_cell.length_b   1.000
_cell.length_c   1.000
_cell.angle_alpha   90.00
_cell.angle_beta   90.00
_cell.angle_gamma   90.00
#
_symmetry.space_group_name_H-M   'P 1'
#
loop_
_entity.id
_entity.type
_entity.pdbx_description
1 polymer ?
#
loop_
_entity_poly.entity_id
_entity_poly.type
_entity_poly.pdbx_seq_one_letter_code
_entity_poly.pdbx_strand_id
1 'polypeptide(L)'
;MINVKSITGCLIIKGSGMTSLRAFSNLEVVKYDKDLCPGSFINFEKYMVLISAYIAAILVSDNMLLRYLGMPKLRKVRKFNNNKICLKIQITAGFSGMRLIFNPSVCLFEEENNRLLNTEKFVNFHVDICDPTRTYCRLDIEQGIFNEANLPTGCQVLEYVLLLNYTKPTEELQYKLNSIEEIWGALIITNTDLTSISFPKLNKIYNTALQFPTILVQNNTLLKSISFPEMKV
;
A
#
# COMPACT_ATOMS: atom_id res chain seq x y z
N MET A 1 -4.17 -17.99 24.59
CA MET A 1 -4.73 -17.73 23.24
C MET A 1 -5.96 -16.84 23.41
N ILE A 2 -6.06 -15.73 22.69
CA ILE A 2 -7.22 -14.82 22.79
C ILE A 2 -8.25 -15.28 21.75
N ASN A 3 -9.41 -15.77 22.19
CA ASN A 3 -10.47 -16.25 21.29
C ASN A 3 -11.39 -15.11 20.82
N VAL A 4 -10.79 -14.05 20.27
CA VAL A 4 -11.54 -12.89 19.77
C VAL A 4 -11.71 -13.04 18.26
N LYS A 5 -12.97 -13.11 17.80
CA LYS A 5 -13.31 -13.18 16.38
C LYS A 5 -13.58 -11.81 15.74
N SER A 6 -14.00 -10.82 16.53
CA SER A 6 -14.33 -9.49 16.03
C SER A 6 -13.95 -8.42 17.04
N ILE A 7 -13.47 -7.28 16.54
CA ILE A 7 -13.22 -6.06 17.33
C ILE A 7 -14.11 -4.94 16.77
N THR A 8 -14.73 -4.15 17.64
CA THR A 8 -15.34 -2.84 17.31
C THR A 8 -14.52 -1.78 18.04
N GLY A 9 -13.95 -0.82 17.31
CA GLY A 9 -12.85 0.04 17.77
C GLY A 9 -11.58 -0.23 16.96
N CYS A 10 -10.41 -0.22 17.59
CA CYS A 10 -9.11 -0.39 16.93
C CYS A 10 -8.24 -1.40 17.68
N LEU A 11 -7.34 -2.03 16.93
CA LEU A 11 -6.27 -2.87 17.47
C LEU A 11 -4.94 -2.15 17.28
N ILE A 12 -4.31 -1.74 18.38
CA ILE A 12 -3.02 -1.06 18.37
C ILE A 12 -1.99 -1.96 19.05
N ILE A 13 -0.94 -2.33 18.32
CA ILE A 13 0.18 -3.14 18.79
C ILE A 13 1.45 -2.35 18.52
N LYS A 14 1.96 -1.66 19.54
CA LYS A 14 3.11 -0.77 19.44
C LYS A 14 4.20 -1.16 20.42
N GLY A 15 5.45 -1.21 19.96
CA GLY A 15 6.61 -1.41 20.85
C GLY A 15 6.58 -2.71 21.65
N SER A 16 5.89 -3.74 21.15
CA SER A 16 5.68 -4.98 21.88
C SER A 16 6.91 -5.91 21.77
N GLY A 17 7.13 -6.72 22.80
CA GLY A 17 8.11 -7.82 22.77
C GLY A 17 7.60 -9.08 22.05
N MET A 18 6.49 -8.99 21.30
CA MET A 18 5.87 -10.13 20.65
C MET A 18 6.68 -10.53 19.41
N THR A 19 6.93 -11.83 19.24
CA THR A 19 7.52 -12.38 18.01
C THR A 19 6.47 -12.74 16.96
N SER A 20 5.20 -12.90 17.36
CA SER A 20 4.07 -13.07 16.46
C SER A 20 2.75 -12.57 17.04
N LEU A 21 1.79 -12.22 16.18
CA LEU A 21 0.41 -11.85 16.59
C LEU A 21 -0.56 -13.03 16.58
N ARG A 22 -0.06 -14.27 16.66
CA ARG A 22 -0.88 -15.51 16.68
C ARG A 22 -1.91 -15.57 17.81
N ALA A 23 -1.73 -14.76 18.86
CA ALA A 23 -2.75 -14.56 19.88
C ALA A 23 -4.11 -14.12 19.27
N PHE A 24 -4.09 -13.43 18.12
CA PHE A 24 -5.24 -12.97 17.34
C PHE A 24 -5.53 -13.86 16.12
N SER A 25 -5.07 -15.11 16.09
CA SER A 25 -5.24 -16.01 14.93
C SER A 25 -6.70 -16.31 14.56
N ASN A 26 -7.62 -16.14 15.51
CA ASN A 26 -9.06 -16.27 15.29
C ASN A 26 -9.77 -14.96 14.91
N LEU A 27 -9.05 -13.83 14.86
CA LEU A 27 -9.63 -12.54 14.51
C LEU A 27 -10.01 -12.53 13.04
N GLU A 28 -11.29 -12.28 12.75
CA GLU A 28 -11.84 -12.30 11.40
C GLU A 28 -12.12 -10.88 10.87
N VAL A 29 -12.58 -10.00 11.76
CA VAL A 29 -13.08 -8.67 11.41
C VAL A 29 -12.67 -7.61 12.43
N VAL A 30 -12.20 -6.45 11.94
CA VAL A 30 -12.08 -5.22 12.74
C VAL A 30 -12.98 -4.16 12.14
N LYS A 31 -13.87 -3.60 12.97
CA LYS A 31 -14.78 -2.51 12.62
C LYS A 31 -14.31 -1.25 13.32
N TYR A 32 -13.69 -0.35 12.58
CA TYR A 32 -13.13 0.89 13.10
C TYR A 32 -14.21 1.86 13.57
N ASP A 33 -14.25 2.13 14.87
CA ASP A 33 -15.09 3.16 15.46
C ASP A 33 -14.20 4.29 15.97
N LYS A 34 -14.39 5.49 15.43
CA LYS A 34 -13.57 6.67 15.78
C LYS A 34 -13.75 7.08 17.25
N ASP A 35 -14.93 6.86 17.82
CA ASP A 35 -15.27 7.31 19.17
C ASP A 35 -14.65 6.37 20.22
N LEU A 36 -14.34 5.13 19.80
CA LEU A 36 -13.63 4.12 20.58
C LEU A 36 -12.11 4.11 20.31
N CYS A 37 -11.64 4.98 19.41
CA CYS A 37 -10.24 5.07 18.99
C CYS A 37 -9.71 6.49 19.19
N PRO A 38 -9.48 6.92 20.43
CA PRO A 38 -8.88 8.22 20.70
C PRO A 38 -7.52 8.26 19.97
N GLY A 39 -7.37 9.22 19.07
CA GLY A 39 -6.28 9.24 18.10
C GLY A 39 -4.92 9.17 18.81
N SER A 40 -4.21 8.05 18.62
CA SER A 40 -2.78 8.02 18.83
C SER A 40 -2.15 8.75 17.65
N PHE A 41 -1.93 10.05 17.81
CA PHE A 41 -1.22 10.87 16.85
C PHE A 41 0.21 10.31 16.71
N ILE A 42 0.49 9.58 15.63
CA ILE A 42 1.88 9.34 15.26
C ILE A 42 2.30 10.55 14.44
N ASN A 43 3.04 11.46 15.08
CA ASN A 43 3.72 12.54 14.39
C ASN A 43 4.93 11.92 13.69
N PHE A 44 4.85 11.73 12.36
CA PHE A 44 5.98 11.25 11.56
C PHE A 44 6.95 12.41 11.27
N GLU A 45 7.50 13.05 12.32
CA GLU A 45 8.40 14.20 12.16
C GLU A 45 9.65 13.89 11.31
N LYS A 46 10.03 12.60 11.23
CA LYS A 46 11.21 12.16 10.47
C LYS A 46 10.95 11.92 8.98
N TYR A 47 9.70 11.81 8.52
CA TYR A 47 9.38 11.46 7.14
C TYR A 47 8.48 12.52 6.51
N MET A 48 9.08 13.44 5.74
CA MET A 48 8.42 14.59 5.09
C MET A 48 7.20 14.24 4.21
N VAL A 49 7.00 12.96 3.85
CA VAL A 49 5.91 12.52 2.98
C VAL A 49 4.61 12.20 3.76
N LEU A 50 4.64 12.14 5.10
CA LEU A 50 3.50 11.67 5.92
C LEU A 50 3.06 12.70 6.99
N ILE A 51 2.78 13.94 6.56
CA ILE A 51 2.40 15.05 7.45
C ILE A 51 0.92 15.02 7.89
N SER A 52 0.31 13.85 8.08
CA SER A 52 -1.01 13.80 8.73
C SER A 52 -1.08 12.75 9.82
N ALA A 53 -1.79 13.12 10.89
CA ALA A 53 -2.09 12.25 12.00
C ALA A 53 -3.08 11.17 11.53
N TYR A 54 -2.58 9.97 11.27
CA TYR A 54 -3.40 8.89 10.76
C TYR A 54 -3.92 8.01 11.90
N ILE A 55 -5.24 7.98 12.07
CA ILE A 55 -5.90 6.95 12.88
C ILE A 55 -6.11 5.72 11.99
N ALA A 56 -5.74 4.52 12.46
CA ALA A 56 -5.87 3.24 11.77
C ALA A 56 -6.79 2.27 12.53
N ALA A 57 -7.49 1.40 11.80
CA ALA A 57 -8.32 0.33 12.38
C ALA A 57 -7.44 -0.74 13.04
N ILE A 58 -6.33 -1.08 12.39
CA ILE A 58 -5.27 -1.91 12.95
C ILE A 58 -3.95 -1.16 12.73
N LEU A 59 -3.20 -0.94 13.81
CA LEU A 59 -1.87 -0.35 13.77
C LEU A 59 -0.89 -1.33 14.41
N VAL A 60 0.10 -1.78 13.64
CA VAL A 60 1.23 -2.56 14.16
C VAL A 60 2.50 -1.77 13.89
N SER A 61 3.11 -1.21 14.94
CA SER A 61 4.29 -0.38 14.79
C SER A 61 5.40 -0.60 15.81
N ASP A 62 6.63 -0.31 15.41
CA ASP A 62 7.79 -0.26 16.31
C ASP A 62 8.06 -1.60 17.04
N ASN A 63 7.69 -2.75 16.46
CA ASN A 63 7.89 -4.06 17.05
C ASN A 63 9.17 -4.70 16.51
N MET A 64 10.30 -4.44 17.18
CA MET A 64 11.63 -4.88 16.74
C MET A 64 11.79 -6.41 16.63
N LEU A 65 11.05 -7.16 17.44
CA LEU A 65 11.12 -8.63 17.51
C LEU A 65 10.02 -9.33 16.72
N LEU A 66 9.05 -8.60 16.19
CA LEU A 66 7.93 -9.18 15.46
C LEU A 66 8.44 -9.74 14.13
N ARG A 67 8.12 -11.00 13.85
CA ARG A 67 8.53 -11.70 12.62
C ARG A 67 7.36 -12.07 11.73
N TYR A 68 6.22 -12.39 12.34
CA TYR A 68 5.03 -12.86 11.62
C TYR A 68 3.78 -12.22 12.20
N LEU A 69 2.83 -11.79 11.35
CA LEU A 69 1.52 -11.39 11.83
C LEU A 69 0.75 -12.60 12.35
N GLY A 70 0.57 -13.64 11.53
CA GLY A 70 -0.13 -14.84 11.98
C GLY A 70 -1.60 -14.59 12.32
N MET A 71 -2.26 -13.76 11.50
CA MET A 71 -3.70 -13.47 11.58
C MET A 71 -4.43 -14.07 10.35
N PRO A 72 -4.39 -15.40 10.16
CA PRO A 72 -4.81 -16.05 8.91
C PRO A 72 -6.31 -15.87 8.60
N LYS A 73 -7.14 -15.62 9.61
CA LYS A 73 -8.59 -15.47 9.43
C LYS A 73 -9.03 -14.03 9.19
N LEU A 74 -8.12 -13.05 9.32
CA LEU A 74 -8.46 -11.64 9.13
C LEU A 74 -8.79 -11.41 7.66
N ARG A 75 -10.06 -11.10 7.41
CA ARG A 75 -10.60 -10.95 6.05
C ARG A 75 -11.25 -9.59 5.80
N LYS A 76 -11.59 -8.84 6.87
CA LYS A 76 -12.26 -7.53 6.73
C LYS A 76 -11.75 -6.53 7.77
N VAL A 77 -11.33 -5.37 7.29
CA VAL A 77 -11.03 -4.19 8.08
C VAL A 77 -11.84 -3.05 7.47
N ARG A 78 -12.79 -2.48 8.22
CA ARG A 78 -13.75 -1.52 7.68
C ARG A 78 -14.15 -0.44 8.68
N LYS A 79 -14.66 0.69 8.19
CA LYS A 79 -15.24 1.74 9.06
C LYS A 79 -16.59 1.29 9.64
N PHE A 80 -16.82 1.56 10.93
CA PHE A 80 -18.09 1.38 11.62
C PHE A 80 -19.04 2.53 11.24
N ASN A 81 -20.23 2.18 10.72
CA ASN A 81 -21.32 3.07 10.29
C ASN A 81 -20.98 4.13 9.21
N ASN A 82 -21.62 4.00 8.04
CA ASN A 82 -21.56 4.92 6.88
C ASN A 82 -22.38 6.22 7.05
N ASN A 83 -22.76 6.62 8.27
CA ASN A 83 -23.61 7.80 8.42
C ASN A 83 -22.79 9.08 8.23
N LYS A 84 -23.10 9.77 7.12
CA LYS A 84 -22.67 11.12 6.77
C LYS A 84 -22.74 12.05 7.98
N ILE A 85 -21.58 12.36 8.55
CA ILE A 85 -21.38 13.60 9.29
C ILE A 85 -20.19 14.27 8.63
N CYS A 86 -20.48 15.21 7.71
CA CYS A 86 -19.54 16.26 7.34
C CYS A 86 -19.32 17.13 8.57
N LEU A 87 -18.35 16.75 9.42
CA LEU A 87 -17.76 17.70 10.35
C LEU A 87 -16.83 18.59 9.52
N LYS A 88 -17.24 19.85 9.32
CA LYS A 88 -16.40 20.96 8.89
C LYS A 88 -15.33 21.25 9.96
N ILE A 89 -14.40 20.31 10.12
CA ILE A 89 -13.04 20.56 10.57
C ILE A 89 -12.21 19.70 9.63
N GLN A 90 -11.46 20.36 8.75
CA GLN A 90 -10.64 19.74 7.73
C GLN A 90 -9.42 19.08 8.41
N ILE A 91 -9.65 17.93 9.07
CA ILE A 91 -8.60 16.96 9.38
C ILE A 91 -8.54 16.04 8.16
N THR A 92 -7.66 16.38 7.23
CA THR A 92 -7.37 15.63 6.02
C THR A 92 -6.92 14.21 6.38
N ALA A 93 -7.62 13.21 5.83
CA ALA A 93 -7.23 11.79 5.71
C ALA A 93 -7.17 10.89 6.98
N GLY A 94 -8.33 10.50 7.53
CA GLY A 94 -8.41 9.30 8.39
C GLY A 94 -8.31 8.00 7.58
N PHE A 95 -7.41 7.08 7.97
CA PHE A 95 -7.19 5.80 7.29
C PHE A 95 -7.95 4.66 7.98
N SER A 96 -9.10 4.23 7.46
CA SER A 96 -9.91 3.17 8.07
C SER A 96 -9.41 1.73 7.84
N GLY A 97 -8.10 1.56 7.62
CA GLY A 97 -7.46 0.31 7.20
C GLY A 97 -6.46 -0.26 8.20
N MET A 98 -5.64 -1.20 7.74
CA MET A 98 -4.52 -1.77 8.48
C MET A 98 -3.17 -1.17 8.04
N ARG A 99 -2.33 -0.81 9.03
CA ARG A 99 -0.97 -0.30 8.79
C ARG A 99 0.10 -1.16 9.47
N LEU A 100 1.16 -1.44 8.74
CA LEU A 100 2.41 -2.01 9.22
C LEU A 100 3.52 -0.97 9.02
N ILE A 101 4.18 -0.56 10.11
CA ILE A 101 5.17 0.52 10.07
C ILE A 101 6.31 0.21 11.04
N PHE A 102 7.57 0.36 10.62
CA PHE A 102 8.76 0.16 11.47
C PHE A 102 8.78 -1.20 12.20
N ASN A 103 8.52 -2.27 11.46
CA ASN A 103 8.70 -3.64 11.95
C ASN A 103 9.80 -4.31 11.10
N PRO A 104 11.08 -4.01 11.35
CA PRO A 104 12.18 -4.30 10.41
C PRO A 104 12.44 -5.79 10.17
N SER A 105 11.91 -6.66 11.03
CA SER A 105 12.07 -8.12 10.95
C SER A 105 10.81 -8.84 10.43
N VAL A 106 9.75 -8.10 10.09
CA VAL A 106 8.50 -8.69 9.59
C VAL A 106 8.60 -8.92 8.10
N CYS A 107 8.34 -10.16 7.69
CA CYS A 107 8.00 -10.48 6.31
C CYS A 107 6.60 -11.12 6.25
N LEU A 108 5.95 -11.03 5.09
CA LEU A 108 4.67 -11.65 4.80
C LEU A 108 4.84 -12.68 3.68
N PHE A 109 4.20 -13.83 3.82
CA PHE A 109 4.05 -14.72 2.66
C PHE A 109 3.11 -14.08 1.64
N GLU A 110 3.33 -14.34 0.35
CA GLU A 110 2.55 -13.76 -0.76
C GLU A 110 1.04 -13.94 -0.58
N GLU A 111 0.59 -15.11 -0.11
CA GLU A 111 -0.83 -15.38 0.15
C GLU A 111 -1.41 -14.48 1.25
N GLU A 112 -0.68 -14.31 2.37
CA GLU A 112 -1.11 -13.43 3.46
C GLU A 112 -1.14 -11.97 2.99
N ASN A 113 -0.11 -11.53 2.27
CA ASN A 113 -0.05 -10.18 1.74
C ASN A 113 -1.18 -9.90 0.72
N ASN A 114 -1.42 -10.81 -0.22
CA ASN A 114 -2.51 -10.70 -1.19
C ASN A 114 -3.88 -10.65 -0.50
N ARG A 115 -4.10 -11.46 0.55
CA ARG A 115 -5.32 -11.39 1.36
C ARG A 115 -5.48 -10.02 2.01
N LEU A 116 -4.41 -9.47 2.57
CA LEU A 116 -4.42 -8.15 3.24
C LEU A 116 -4.63 -7.00 2.24
N LEU A 117 -3.99 -7.03 1.08
CA LEU A 117 -4.17 -6.05 0.00
C LEU A 117 -5.61 -6.00 -0.54
N ASN A 118 -6.36 -7.10 -0.45
CA ASN A 118 -7.78 -7.16 -0.83
C ASN A 118 -8.75 -6.70 0.30
N THR A 119 -8.24 -6.31 1.47
CA THR A 119 -9.08 -5.64 2.50
C THR A 119 -9.35 -4.18 2.10
N GLU A 120 -10.34 -3.50 2.72
CA GLU A 120 -10.78 -2.17 2.25
C GLU A 120 -9.64 -1.16 2.13
N LYS A 121 -8.65 -1.21 3.03
CA LYS A 121 -7.42 -0.41 2.99
C LYS A 121 -6.29 -1.13 3.73
N PHE A 122 -5.20 -1.47 3.05
CA PHE A 122 -3.97 -1.98 3.66
C PHE A 122 -2.78 -1.17 3.17
N VAL A 123 -1.92 -0.74 4.09
CA VAL A 123 -0.68 -0.02 3.78
C VAL A 123 0.45 -0.69 4.55
N ASN A 124 1.38 -1.28 3.80
CA ASN A 124 2.62 -1.85 4.31
C ASN A 124 3.78 -0.92 3.96
N PHE A 125 4.36 -0.27 4.96
CA PHE A 125 5.68 0.35 4.80
C PHE A 125 6.70 -0.63 5.38
N HIS A 126 7.66 -1.06 4.57
CA HIS A 126 8.85 -1.80 5.03
C HIS A 126 8.55 -3.22 5.52
N VAL A 127 7.75 -3.93 4.75
CA VAL A 127 7.45 -5.34 5.03
C VAL A 127 7.93 -6.15 3.85
N ASP A 128 8.88 -7.04 4.10
CA ASP A 128 9.42 -7.95 3.09
C ASP A 128 8.40 -9.02 2.71
N ILE A 129 8.58 -9.62 1.53
CA ILE A 129 7.90 -10.86 1.18
C ILE A 129 8.80 -12.03 1.57
N CYS A 130 8.28 -12.96 2.37
CA CYS A 130 9.00 -14.19 2.71
C CYS A 130 9.01 -15.12 1.50
N ASP A 131 10.19 -15.65 1.13
CA ASP A 131 10.39 -16.62 0.04
C ASP A 131 9.64 -16.23 -1.26
N PRO A 132 9.94 -15.05 -1.84
CA PRO A 132 9.15 -14.51 -2.94
C PRO A 132 9.26 -15.39 -4.18
N THR A 133 8.13 -15.59 -4.87
CA THR A 133 8.09 -16.31 -6.16
C THR A 133 8.26 -15.38 -7.36
N ARG A 134 8.17 -14.07 -7.11
CA ARG A 134 8.30 -12.99 -8.08
C ARG A 134 9.39 -12.01 -7.70
N THR A 135 9.86 -11.23 -8.66
CA THR A 135 10.79 -10.12 -8.42
C THR A 135 10.05 -8.89 -7.91
N TYR A 136 10.16 -8.62 -6.60
CA TYR A 136 9.66 -7.42 -5.94
C TYR A 136 10.70 -6.31 -5.98
N CYS A 137 10.31 -5.12 -6.43
CA CYS A 137 11.18 -3.96 -6.41
C CYS A 137 10.59 -2.88 -5.53
N ARG A 138 11.46 -2.35 -4.67
CA ARG A 138 11.13 -1.32 -3.69
C ARG A 138 12.20 -0.25 -3.71
N LEU A 139 11.80 0.95 -3.33
CA LEU A 139 12.71 2.05 -3.00
C LEU A 139 12.75 2.23 -1.49
N ASP A 140 13.84 2.78 -0.98
CA ASP A 140 13.87 3.25 0.40
C ASP A 140 12.80 4.34 0.61
N ILE A 141 12.21 4.45 1.82
CA ILE A 141 11.06 5.36 2.14
C ILE A 141 11.28 6.77 1.61
N GLU A 142 12.52 7.24 1.68
CA GLU A 142 12.91 8.59 1.32
C GLU A 142 12.78 8.86 -0.19
N GLN A 143 12.78 7.82 -1.01
CA GLN A 143 12.76 7.92 -2.48
C GLN A 143 11.42 7.56 -3.12
N GLY A 144 10.41 7.11 -2.35
CA GLY A 144 9.18 6.34 -2.69
C GLY A 144 8.36 6.62 -3.98
N ILE A 145 9.01 6.86 -5.11
CA ILE A 145 8.47 7.08 -6.45
C ILE A 145 9.47 6.49 -7.47
N PHE A 146 9.03 5.48 -8.21
CA PHE A 146 9.73 5.01 -9.39
C PHE A 146 9.54 5.98 -10.57
N ASN A 147 10.56 6.14 -11.39
CA ASN A 147 10.58 6.89 -12.64
C ASN A 147 11.50 6.19 -13.66
N GLU A 148 11.62 6.74 -14.87
CA GLU A 148 12.46 6.15 -15.93
C GLU A 148 13.91 5.84 -15.49
N ALA A 149 14.51 6.71 -14.66
CA ALA A 149 15.91 6.61 -14.26
C ALA A 149 16.16 5.55 -13.18
N ASN A 150 15.23 5.35 -12.25
CA ASN A 150 15.40 4.42 -11.11
C ASN A 150 14.54 3.14 -11.22
N LEU A 151 13.73 2.99 -12.26
CA LEU A 151 12.97 1.77 -12.52
C LEU A 151 13.94 0.61 -12.87
N PRO A 152 14.01 -0.46 -12.06
CA PRO A 152 14.90 -1.58 -12.33
C PRO A 152 14.36 -2.48 -13.44
N THR A 153 15.27 -3.20 -14.09
CA THR A 153 14.92 -4.22 -15.08
C THR A 153 14.43 -5.52 -14.40
N GLY A 154 13.55 -6.27 -15.06
CA GLY A 154 13.06 -7.56 -14.56
C GLY A 154 12.09 -7.45 -13.38
N CYS A 155 11.61 -6.25 -13.07
CA CYS A 155 10.66 -6.04 -12.00
C CYS A 155 9.28 -6.60 -12.36
N GLN A 156 8.73 -7.47 -11.50
CA GLN A 156 7.38 -8.01 -11.67
C GLN A 156 6.37 -7.29 -10.78
N VAL A 157 6.76 -6.91 -9.56
CA VAL A 157 5.91 -6.16 -8.63
C VAL A 157 6.62 -4.89 -8.21
N LEU A 158 6.05 -3.73 -8.53
CA LEU A 158 6.54 -2.43 -8.05
C LEU A 158 5.83 -2.06 -6.76
N GLU A 159 6.58 -1.93 -5.68
CA GLU A 159 6.10 -1.32 -4.43
C GLU A 159 6.30 0.18 -4.54
N TYR A 160 5.23 0.99 -4.40
CA TYR A 160 5.16 2.45 -4.61
C TYR A 160 4.67 2.92 -5.99
N VAL A 161 4.62 4.25 -6.15
CA VAL A 161 4.11 4.95 -7.33
C VAL A 161 5.10 4.84 -8.48
N LEU A 162 4.60 4.56 -9.69
CA LEU A 162 5.35 4.75 -10.93
C LEU A 162 4.95 6.08 -11.57
N LEU A 163 5.89 7.02 -11.61
CA LEU A 163 5.74 8.36 -12.20
C LEU A 163 6.59 8.50 -13.47
N LEU A 164 5.91 8.60 -14.60
CA LEU A 164 6.50 8.98 -15.88
C LEU A 164 6.20 10.45 -16.12
N ASN A 165 7.16 11.32 -15.78
CA ASN A 165 7.04 12.77 -15.90
C ASN A 165 8.17 13.33 -16.79
N TYR A 166 7.82 14.10 -17.82
CA TYR A 166 8.78 14.58 -18.83
C TYR A 166 9.57 13.45 -19.51
N THR A 167 8.97 12.25 -19.53
CA THR A 167 9.56 11.02 -20.06
C THR A 167 9.58 11.05 -21.58
N LYS A 168 10.68 10.53 -22.15
CA LYS A 168 10.88 10.40 -23.60
C LYS A 168 10.73 8.94 -24.04
N PRO A 169 10.38 8.67 -25.30
CA PRO A 169 10.31 7.31 -25.81
C PRO A 169 11.71 6.70 -25.90
N THR A 170 11.98 5.68 -25.10
CA THR A 170 13.21 4.88 -25.15
C THR A 170 12.87 3.39 -25.17
N GLU A 171 13.65 2.60 -25.90
CA GLU A 171 13.50 1.13 -25.90
C GLU A 171 13.74 0.53 -24.51
N GLU A 172 14.66 1.13 -23.74
CA GLU A 172 14.97 0.71 -22.38
C GLU A 172 13.77 0.87 -21.44
N LEU A 173 13.05 2.00 -21.50
CA LEU A 173 11.84 2.19 -20.72
C LEU A 173 10.82 1.09 -21.05
N GLN A 174 10.52 0.88 -22.34
CA GLN A 174 9.54 -0.13 -22.73
C GLN A 174 9.98 -1.54 -22.28
N TYR A 175 11.27 -1.86 -22.37
CA TYR A 175 11.81 -3.12 -21.86
C TYR A 175 11.56 -3.30 -20.35
N LYS A 176 11.79 -2.27 -19.54
CA LYS A 176 11.49 -2.28 -18.09
C LYS A 176 9.99 -2.44 -17.82
N LEU A 177 9.12 -1.81 -18.61
CA LEU A 177 7.67 -1.91 -18.46
C LEU A 177 7.12 -3.29 -18.82
N ASN A 178 7.80 -4.05 -19.69
CA ASN A 178 7.33 -5.34 -20.17
C ASN A 178 7.27 -6.44 -19.11
N SER A 179 8.02 -6.31 -18.00
CA SER A 179 8.02 -7.29 -16.92
C SER A 179 7.01 -7.01 -15.82
N ILE A 180 6.49 -5.79 -15.73
CA ILE A 180 5.64 -5.36 -14.61
C ILE A 180 4.27 -6.05 -14.72
N GLU A 181 3.94 -6.84 -13.70
CA GLU A 181 2.67 -7.54 -13.53
C GLU A 181 1.73 -6.81 -12.57
N GLU A 182 2.29 -6.20 -11.51
CA GLU A 182 1.54 -5.48 -10.49
C GLU A 182 2.22 -4.17 -10.07
N ILE A 183 1.40 -3.16 -9.77
CA ILE A 183 1.83 -1.91 -9.12
C ILE A 183 1.10 -1.77 -7.79
N TRP A 184 1.84 -1.73 -6.68
CA TRP A 184 1.33 -1.49 -5.34
C TRP A 184 1.53 -0.02 -4.98
N GLY A 185 0.73 0.83 -5.61
CA GLY A 185 0.80 2.27 -5.53
C GLY A 185 -0.13 2.89 -6.58
N ALA A 186 0.37 3.88 -7.31
CA ALA A 186 -0.35 4.52 -8.39
C ALA A 186 0.51 4.53 -9.67
N LEU A 187 -0.15 4.56 -10.82
CA LEU A 187 0.49 4.82 -12.11
C LEU A 187 0.18 6.25 -12.54
N ILE A 188 1.21 7.09 -12.68
CA ILE A 188 1.08 8.50 -13.06
C ILE A 188 1.89 8.74 -14.32
N ILE A 189 1.23 9.22 -15.38
CA ILE A 189 1.84 9.53 -16.68
C ILE A 189 1.50 10.98 -17.00
N THR A 190 2.50 11.86 -16.97
CA THR A 190 2.26 13.30 -17.15
C THR A 190 3.37 14.02 -17.90
N ASN A 191 3.00 15.06 -18.66
CA ASN A 191 3.94 15.91 -19.41
C ASN A 191 4.96 15.12 -20.28
N THR A 192 4.58 13.97 -20.83
CA THR A 192 5.51 13.10 -21.58
C THR A 192 5.53 13.41 -23.08
N ASP A 193 6.63 13.07 -23.74
CA ASP A 193 6.79 13.10 -25.20
C ASP A 193 6.39 11.76 -25.87
N LEU A 194 5.76 10.86 -25.11
CA LEU A 194 5.36 9.54 -25.59
C LEU A 194 4.18 9.65 -26.55
N THR A 195 4.23 8.93 -27.66
CA THR A 195 3.08 8.78 -28.58
C THR A 195 2.22 7.58 -28.24
N SER A 196 2.83 6.56 -27.64
CA SER A 196 2.18 5.35 -27.15
C SER A 196 2.96 4.77 -25.98
N ILE A 197 2.27 4.10 -25.06
CA ILE A 197 2.90 3.33 -23.97
C ILE A 197 2.11 2.05 -23.71
N SER A 198 2.81 0.96 -23.43
CA SER A 198 2.21 -0.35 -23.19
C SER A 198 2.75 -0.99 -21.92
N PHE A 199 1.85 -1.59 -21.14
CA PHE A 199 2.16 -2.38 -19.96
C PHE A 199 1.66 -3.81 -20.19
N PRO A 200 2.39 -4.64 -20.96
CA PRO A 200 1.85 -5.86 -21.55
C PRO A 200 1.52 -6.95 -20.54
N LYS A 201 2.12 -6.94 -19.34
CA LYS A 201 1.83 -7.93 -18.28
C LYS A 201 1.05 -7.35 -17.11
N LEU A 202 0.84 -6.03 -17.07
CA LEU A 202 0.22 -5.36 -15.94
C LEU A 202 -1.24 -5.77 -15.86
N ASN A 203 -1.56 -6.54 -14.82
CA ASN A 203 -2.89 -7.10 -14.61
C ASN A 203 -3.60 -6.51 -13.39
N LYS A 204 -2.86 -5.86 -12.47
CA LYS A 204 -3.44 -5.31 -11.25
C LYS A 204 -2.69 -4.09 -10.72
N ILE A 205 -3.46 -3.12 -10.20
CA ILE A 205 -2.93 -1.99 -9.44
C ILE A 205 -3.64 -1.93 -8.09
N TYR A 206 -2.89 -2.01 -7.00
CA TYR A 206 -3.39 -1.80 -5.65
C TYR A 206 -3.04 -0.40 -5.21
N ASN A 207 -4.04 0.49 -5.06
CA ASN A 207 -3.79 1.87 -4.66
C ASN A 207 -3.46 1.98 -3.17
N THR A 208 -2.21 1.71 -2.82
CA THR A 208 -1.62 1.92 -1.49
C THR A 208 -1.20 3.39 -1.29
N ALA A 209 -1.04 4.16 -2.37
CA ALA A 209 -0.67 5.57 -2.39
C ALA A 209 -1.92 6.48 -2.41
N LEU A 210 -2.66 6.46 -1.30
CA LEU A 210 -4.02 7.02 -1.17
C LEU A 210 -4.20 8.51 -1.51
N GLN A 211 -3.11 9.27 -1.61
CA GLN A 211 -3.10 10.66 -2.05
C GLN A 211 -3.24 10.81 -3.58
N PHE A 212 -3.08 9.73 -4.35
CA PHE A 212 -3.16 9.72 -5.80
C PHE A 212 -4.34 8.87 -6.31
N PRO A 213 -4.94 9.22 -7.46
CA PRO A 213 -5.77 8.28 -8.22
C PRO A 213 -4.96 7.03 -8.60
N THR A 214 -5.63 5.88 -8.72
CA THR A 214 -4.97 4.60 -9.08
C THR A 214 -4.21 4.71 -10.40
N ILE A 215 -4.82 5.36 -11.40
CA ILE A 215 -4.17 5.73 -12.66
C ILE A 215 -4.46 7.22 -12.89
N LEU A 216 -3.42 8.00 -13.16
CA LEU A 216 -3.51 9.41 -13.55
C LEU A 216 -2.76 9.62 -14.86
N VAL A 217 -3.47 10.11 -15.88
CA VAL A 217 -2.91 10.46 -17.18
C VAL A 217 -3.28 11.91 -17.46
N GLN A 218 -2.29 12.79 -17.58
CA GLN A 218 -2.54 14.23 -17.71
C GLN A 218 -1.46 14.93 -18.55
N ASN A 219 -1.81 16.01 -19.26
CA ASN A 219 -0.86 16.88 -19.96
C ASN A 219 0.12 16.18 -20.94
N ASN A 220 -0.25 15.03 -21.51
CA ASN A 220 0.56 14.33 -22.53
C ASN A 220 0.06 14.70 -23.93
N THR A 221 0.61 15.77 -24.52
CA THR A 221 0.08 16.34 -25.78
C THR A 221 0.28 15.47 -27.01
N LEU A 222 1.26 14.55 -26.98
CA LEU A 222 1.59 13.64 -28.08
C LEU A 222 1.00 12.23 -27.91
N LEU A 223 0.48 11.90 -26.73
CA LEU A 223 0.07 10.54 -26.36
C LEU A 223 -1.26 10.17 -27.01
N LYS A 224 -1.23 9.15 -27.88
CA LYS A 224 -2.38 8.67 -28.64
C LYS A 224 -2.99 7.39 -28.09
N SER A 225 -2.20 6.59 -27.37
CA SER A 225 -2.66 5.29 -26.87
C SER A 225 -1.94 4.84 -25.61
N ILE A 226 -2.69 4.22 -24.70
CA ILE A 226 -2.19 3.50 -23.53
C ILE A 226 -2.79 2.11 -23.56
N SER A 227 -1.98 1.07 -23.33
CA SER A 227 -2.41 -0.33 -23.42
C SER A 227 -2.15 -1.10 -22.12
N PHE A 228 -3.18 -1.83 -21.66
CA PHE A 228 -3.17 -2.72 -20.49
C PHE A 228 -3.84 -4.07 -20.86
N PRO A 229 -3.23 -4.89 -21.74
CA PRO A 229 -3.90 -6.05 -22.33
C PRO A 229 -4.32 -7.12 -21.31
N GLU A 230 -3.58 -7.27 -20.21
CA GLU A 230 -3.85 -8.26 -19.16
C GLU A 230 -4.71 -7.73 -18.00
N MET A 231 -5.04 -6.44 -18.01
CA MET A 231 -5.85 -5.83 -16.96
C MET A 231 -7.33 -6.17 -17.18
N LYS A 232 -7.88 -6.98 -16.29
CA LYS A 232 -9.30 -7.35 -16.31
C LYS A 232 -10.12 -6.22 -15.69
N VAL A 233 -11.12 -5.73 -16.44
CA VAL A 233 -12.14 -4.76 -15.98
C VAL A 233 -13.17 -5.45 -15.10
#